data_AF-A0A142F482-F1
#
_entry.id   AF-A0A142F482-F1
#
_cell.length_a   1.000
_cell.length_b   1.000
_cell.length_c   1.000
_cell.angle_alpha   90.00
_cell.angle_beta   90.00
_cell.angle_gamma   90.00
#
_symmetry.space_group_name_H-M   'P 1'
#
loop_
_entity.id
_entity.type
_entity.pdbx_description
1 polymer ?
#
loop_
_entity_poly.entity_id
_entity_poly.type
_entity_poly.pdbx_seq_one_letter_code
_entity_poly.pdbx_strand_id
1 'polypeptide(L)'
;LRLINNQKENAEKYVEYIKKNSNLINDDIRTLNKYFDTNRINNYQLKILEEAIKHANDLNTKEREAEGIVNDIKKEFVDVSLELEMNSLNSSKEKIMGYYNKLKDKIKSINDVCKNISLVKLKEMESSSDKYLEIAGKFKNVLDTQITRLLDNHMMLQDIEKNIIENEEELKGISSTYTLQSIQKFNNVCKNIETNMQKLHEVEESNNSEEKQVKACIENVSHLINRANTLLNDLNDYDVVSHSAANKSTDDVTKEYITKIKGKVNNTIEAFQKVLERIQENKLHTQNNDHLNKGIYEIWKR
;
A
#
# COMPACT_ATOMS: atom_id res chain seq x y z
N LEU A 1 29.80 -14.65 20.40
CA LEU A 1 29.36 -13.34 20.91
C LEU A 1 29.05 -12.37 19.77
N ARG A 2 30.02 -11.84 19.02
CA ARG A 2 29.74 -10.90 17.91
C ARG A 2 28.62 -11.34 16.94
N LEU A 3 28.62 -12.59 16.50
CA LEU A 3 27.56 -13.13 15.62
C LEU A 3 26.18 -13.17 16.29
N ILE A 4 26.13 -13.50 17.58
CA ILE A 4 24.88 -13.56 18.37
C ILE A 4 24.33 -12.14 18.59
N ASN A 5 25.21 -11.16 18.85
CA ASN A 5 24.81 -9.77 19.02
C ASN A 5 24.24 -9.19 17.71
N ASN A 6 24.87 -9.49 16.57
CA ASN A 6 24.33 -9.11 15.26
C ASN A 6 22.95 -9.74 15.00
N GLN A 7 22.74 -10.99 15.40
CA GLN A 7 21.44 -11.68 15.27
C GLN A 7 20.37 -10.99 16.13
N LYS A 8 20.71 -10.59 17.36
CA LYS A 8 19.83 -9.81 18.24
C LYS A 8 19.45 -8.46 17.64
N GLU A 9 20.42 -7.68 17.18
CA GLU A 9 20.15 -6.36 16.57
C GLU A 9 19.24 -6.49 15.34
N ASN A 10 19.44 -7.52 14.53
CA ASN A 10 18.57 -7.80 13.38
C ASN A 10 17.15 -8.18 13.80
N ALA A 11 17.01 -8.96 14.87
CA ALA A 11 15.70 -9.32 15.42
C ALA A 11 14.91 -8.08 15.90
N GLU A 12 15.58 -7.16 16.59
CA GLU A 12 14.98 -5.89 17.03
C GLU A 12 14.55 -5.02 15.84
N LYS A 13 15.38 -4.93 14.79
CA LYS A 13 15.02 -4.25 13.53
C LYS A 13 13.78 -4.86 12.86
N TYR A 14 13.57 -6.17 12.96
CA TYR A 14 12.38 -6.82 12.39
C TYR A 14 11.12 -6.47 13.16
N VAL A 15 11.18 -6.39 14.49
CA VAL A 15 10.06 -5.92 15.32
C VAL A 15 9.70 -4.48 14.97
N GLU A 16 10.70 -3.60 14.83
CA GLU A 16 10.51 -2.21 14.45
C GLU A 16 9.90 -2.08 13.05
N TYR A 17 10.39 -2.87 12.09
CA TYR A 17 9.86 -2.94 10.73
C TYR A 17 8.36 -3.26 10.74
N ILE A 18 7.96 -4.33 11.44
CA ILE A 18 6.56 -4.78 11.52
C ILE A 18 5.66 -3.67 12.09
N LYS A 19 6.11 -3.03 13.18
CA LYS A 19 5.36 -1.93 13.81
C LYS A 19 5.22 -0.73 12.89
N LYS A 20 6.32 -0.30 12.27
CA LYS A 20 6.34 0.84 11.35
C LYS A 20 5.45 0.59 10.14
N ASN A 21 5.56 -0.59 9.54
CA ASN A 21 4.82 -0.95 8.35
C ASN A 21 3.31 -0.99 8.61
N SER A 22 2.88 -1.56 9.73
CA SER A 22 1.47 -1.57 10.14
C SER A 22 0.89 -0.15 10.30
N ASN A 23 1.65 0.76 10.90
CA ASN A 23 1.24 2.16 11.04
C ASN A 23 1.07 2.82 9.68
N LEU A 24 2.04 2.64 8.77
CA LEU A 24 1.98 3.20 7.42
C LEU A 24 0.76 2.68 6.63
N ILE A 25 0.48 1.38 6.68
CA ILE A 25 -0.71 0.82 6.02
C ILE A 25 -1.99 1.44 6.61
N ASN A 26 -2.05 1.64 7.91
CA ASN A 26 -3.21 2.28 8.56
C ASN A 26 -3.32 3.78 8.25
N ASP A 27 -2.21 4.49 8.05
CA ASP A 27 -2.19 5.88 7.56
C ASP A 27 -2.73 5.96 6.12
N ASP A 28 -2.28 5.04 5.24
CA ASP A 28 -2.77 4.93 3.87
C ASP A 28 -4.30 4.67 3.86
N ILE A 29 -4.77 3.71 4.66
CA ILE A 29 -6.20 3.39 4.81
C ILE A 29 -7.01 4.60 5.30
N ARG A 30 -6.51 5.32 6.32
CA ARG A 30 -7.18 6.53 6.83
C ARG A 30 -7.29 7.62 5.76
N THR A 31 -6.26 7.77 4.94
CA THR A 31 -6.25 8.73 3.83
C THR A 31 -7.28 8.35 2.77
N LEU A 32 -7.31 7.09 2.35
CA LEU A 32 -8.25 6.57 1.36
C LEU A 32 -9.71 6.61 1.83
N ASN A 33 -9.96 6.32 3.10
CA ASN A 33 -11.32 6.35 3.68
C ASN A 33 -11.95 7.75 3.73
N LYS A 34 -11.19 8.82 3.44
CA LYS A 34 -11.76 10.15 3.20
C LYS A 34 -12.52 10.24 1.86
N TYR A 35 -12.22 9.34 0.93
CA TYR A 35 -12.77 9.30 -0.42
C TYR A 35 -13.69 8.08 -0.64
N PHE A 36 -13.54 7.03 0.17
CA PHE A 36 -14.35 5.82 0.07
C PHE A 36 -15.54 5.89 1.03
N ASP A 37 -16.65 6.49 0.58
CA ASP A 37 -17.88 6.76 1.35
C ASP A 37 -18.36 5.58 2.22
N THR A 38 -19.25 4.74 1.68
CA THR A 38 -19.78 3.54 2.34
C THR A 38 -18.88 2.32 2.15
N ASN A 39 -17.90 2.40 1.25
CA ASN A 39 -16.97 1.33 0.89
C ASN A 39 -15.65 1.38 1.67
N ARG A 40 -15.71 1.77 2.95
CA ARG A 40 -14.52 1.93 3.80
C ARG A 40 -13.70 0.65 3.90
N ILE A 41 -12.39 0.85 3.95
CA ILE A 41 -11.42 -0.21 4.21
C ILE A 41 -11.25 -0.35 5.73
N ASN A 42 -11.31 -1.58 6.23
CA ASN A 42 -11.02 -1.87 7.63
C ASN A 42 -9.52 -1.71 7.91
N ASN A 43 -9.18 -1.24 9.11
CA ASN A 43 -7.80 -1.11 9.55
C ASN A 43 -7.04 -2.44 9.43
N TYR A 44 -5.74 -2.33 9.16
CA TYR A 44 -4.82 -3.45 9.14
C TYR A 44 -4.59 -3.95 10.57
N GLN A 45 -4.86 -5.24 10.78
CA GLN A 45 -4.73 -5.90 12.08
C GLN A 45 -3.30 -6.41 12.27
N LEU A 46 -2.60 -5.84 13.25
CA LEU A 46 -1.21 -6.19 13.56
C LEU A 46 -1.09 -7.49 14.37
N LYS A 47 -1.50 -8.62 13.79
CA LYS A 47 -1.58 -9.91 14.50
C LYS A 47 -0.22 -10.52 14.86
N ILE A 48 0.81 -10.22 14.08
CA ILE A 48 2.11 -10.90 14.16
C ILE A 48 3.14 -10.17 15.03
N LEU A 49 2.85 -8.94 15.51
CA LEU A 49 3.80 -8.16 16.31
C LEU A 49 4.11 -8.85 17.64
N GLU A 50 3.11 -9.43 18.29
CA GLU A 50 3.29 -10.15 19.56
C GLU A 50 4.22 -11.37 19.39
N GLU A 51 4.06 -12.10 18.28
CA GLU A 51 4.93 -13.23 17.92
C GLU A 51 6.38 -12.75 17.70
N ALA A 52 6.57 -11.64 16.98
CA ALA A 52 7.89 -11.04 16.75
C ALA A 52 8.57 -10.60 18.07
N ILE A 53 7.84 -9.91 18.94
CA ILE A 53 8.34 -9.48 20.26
C ILE A 53 8.73 -10.68 21.12
N LYS A 54 7.91 -11.74 21.12
CA LYS A 54 8.19 -12.97 21.86
C LYS A 54 9.50 -13.60 21.39
N HIS A 55 9.72 -13.72 20.08
CA HIS A 55 10.97 -14.28 19.56
C HIS A 55 12.18 -13.39 19.85
N ALA A 56 12.05 -12.06 19.77
CA ALA A 56 13.13 -11.14 20.14
C ALA A 56 13.51 -11.26 21.62
N ASN A 57 12.53 -11.39 22.51
CA ASN A 57 12.77 -11.59 23.95
C ASN A 57 13.40 -12.95 24.27
N ASP A 58 13.01 -14.01 23.57
CA ASP A 58 13.65 -15.32 23.71
C ASP A 58 15.12 -15.26 23.25
N LEU A 59 15.40 -14.58 22.14
CA LEU A 59 16.76 -14.36 21.66
C LEU A 59 17.63 -13.59 22.67
N ASN A 60 17.08 -12.52 23.27
CA ASN A 60 17.72 -11.76 24.36
C ASN A 60 18.03 -12.61 25.60
N THR A 61 17.23 -13.63 25.88
CA THR A 61 17.46 -14.52 27.01
C THR A 61 18.55 -15.53 26.68
N LYS A 62 18.49 -16.15 25.51
CA LYS A 62 19.49 -17.13 25.07
C LYS A 62 20.86 -16.52 24.83
N GLU A 63 20.93 -15.26 24.41
CA GLU A 63 22.19 -14.53 24.25
C GLU A 63 22.90 -14.33 25.60
N ARG A 64 22.20 -13.85 26.63
CA ARG A 64 22.74 -13.74 28.00
C ARG A 64 23.21 -15.08 28.55
N GLU A 65 22.47 -16.16 28.29
CA GLU A 65 22.90 -17.52 28.67
C GLU A 65 24.18 -17.94 27.93
N ALA A 66 24.31 -17.63 26.64
CA ALA A 66 25.52 -17.91 25.87
C ALA A 66 26.72 -17.09 26.36
N GLU A 67 26.53 -15.83 26.74
CA GLU A 67 27.55 -15.00 27.38
C GLU A 67 28.04 -15.61 28.70
N GLY A 68 27.11 -16.09 29.53
CA GLY A 68 27.44 -16.81 30.77
C GLY A 68 28.34 -18.01 30.52
N ILE A 69 27.97 -18.88 29.55
CA ILE A 69 28.77 -20.06 29.20
C ILE A 69 30.17 -19.66 28.69
N VAL A 70 30.27 -18.61 27.88
CA VAL A 70 31.57 -18.12 27.38
C VAL A 70 32.44 -17.59 28.54
N ASN A 71 31.84 -16.93 29.53
CA ASN A 71 32.56 -16.45 30.70
C ASN A 71 33.03 -17.60 31.59
N ASP A 72 32.22 -18.66 31.75
CA ASP A 72 32.63 -19.88 32.45
C ASP A 72 33.83 -20.55 31.77
N ILE A 73 33.84 -20.64 30.43
CA ILE A 73 34.98 -21.16 29.66
C ILE A 73 36.23 -20.31 29.90
N LYS A 74 36.12 -18.97 29.80
CA LYS A 74 37.25 -18.07 30.03
C LYS A 74 37.81 -18.20 31.44
N LYS A 75 36.92 -18.30 32.43
CA LYS A 75 37.31 -18.47 33.83
C LYS A 75 38.10 -19.77 34.02
N GLU A 76 37.60 -20.90 33.51
CA GLU A 76 38.29 -22.18 33.63
C GLU A 76 39.66 -22.17 32.91
N PHE A 77 39.78 -21.45 31.78
CA PHE A 77 41.08 -21.23 31.12
C PHE A 77 42.07 -20.40 31.96
N VAL A 78 41.59 -19.39 32.70
CA VAL A 78 42.43 -18.59 33.60
C VAL A 78 42.85 -19.43 34.81
N ASP A 79 41.90 -20.13 35.43
CA ASP A 79 42.14 -20.94 36.63
C ASP A 79 43.17 -22.05 36.34
N VAL A 80 43.08 -22.71 35.17
CA VAL A 80 44.02 -23.78 34.78
C VAL A 80 45.40 -23.24 34.34
N SER A 81 45.51 -21.97 33.95
CA SER A 81 46.79 -21.40 33.46
C SER A 81 47.89 -21.30 34.53
N LEU A 82 47.50 -21.43 35.80
CA LEU A 82 48.38 -21.40 36.97
C LEU A 82 48.69 -22.80 37.52
N GLU A 83 48.14 -23.86 36.90
CA GLU A 83 48.16 -25.21 37.42
C GLU A 83 49.28 -26.05 36.79
N LEU A 84 50.00 -26.80 37.61
CA LEU A 84 51.11 -27.67 37.18
C LEU A 84 50.78 -29.17 37.34
N GLU A 85 49.70 -29.51 38.07
CA GLU A 85 49.30 -30.89 38.30
C GLU A 85 48.45 -31.48 37.16
N MET A 86 48.89 -32.62 36.62
CA MET A 86 48.23 -33.29 35.48
C MET A 86 46.76 -33.66 35.74
N ASN A 87 46.40 -34.01 36.98
CA ASN A 87 45.03 -34.36 37.34
C ASN A 87 44.10 -33.14 37.28
N SER A 88 44.59 -31.99 37.77
CA SER A 88 43.87 -30.71 37.71
C SER A 88 43.72 -30.24 36.27
N LEU A 89 44.77 -30.38 35.44
CA LEU A 89 44.71 -30.12 33.99
C LEU A 89 43.64 -30.97 33.29
N ASN A 90 43.57 -32.28 33.60
CA ASN A 90 42.57 -33.18 33.04
C ASN A 90 41.14 -32.80 33.46
N SER A 91 40.93 -32.45 34.74
CA SER A 91 39.62 -32.02 35.23
C SER A 91 39.13 -30.74 34.53
N SER A 92 40.01 -29.74 34.38
CA SER A 92 39.68 -28.50 33.66
C SER A 92 39.38 -28.74 32.19
N LYS A 93 40.10 -29.64 31.51
CA LYS A 93 39.78 -30.06 30.14
C LYS A 93 38.36 -30.60 30.02
N GLU A 94 37.95 -31.49 30.93
CA GLU A 94 36.61 -32.07 30.92
C GLU A 94 35.52 -31.01 31.13
N LYS A 95 35.72 -30.07 32.06
CA LYS A 95 34.80 -28.95 32.28
C LYS A 95 34.69 -28.03 31.06
N ILE A 96 35.81 -27.65 30.46
CA ILE A 96 35.84 -26.82 29.24
C ILE A 96 35.09 -27.53 28.11
N MET A 97 35.30 -28.84 27.92
CA MET A 97 34.54 -29.63 26.94
C MET A 97 33.04 -29.65 27.24
N GLY A 98 32.66 -29.78 28.51
CA GLY A 98 31.27 -29.70 28.95
C GLY A 98 30.63 -28.34 28.64
N TYR A 99 31.30 -27.24 28.95
CA TYR A 99 30.83 -25.89 28.62
C TYR A 99 30.76 -25.65 27.11
N TYR A 100 31.74 -26.13 26.36
CA TYR A 100 31.75 -26.02 24.90
C TYR A 100 30.55 -26.72 24.26
N ASN A 101 30.19 -27.93 24.73
CA ASN A 101 29.01 -28.64 24.26
C ASN A 101 27.72 -27.87 24.57
N LYS A 102 27.59 -27.33 25.79
CA LYS A 102 26.45 -26.46 26.16
C LYS A 102 26.35 -25.23 25.26
N LEU A 103 27.48 -24.59 24.94
CA LEU A 103 27.53 -23.44 24.04
C LEU A 103 27.07 -23.82 22.63
N LYS A 104 27.50 -24.98 22.11
CA LYS A 104 27.09 -25.49 20.80
C LYS A 104 25.57 -25.69 20.72
N ASP A 105 24.98 -26.31 21.74
CA ASP A 105 23.52 -26.50 21.80
C ASP A 105 22.78 -25.15 21.91
N LYS A 106 23.34 -24.21 22.67
CA LYS A 106 22.78 -22.85 22.79
C LYS A 106 22.80 -22.12 21.44
N ILE A 107 23.89 -22.20 20.69
CA ILE A 107 24.02 -21.62 19.34
C ILE A 107 22.97 -22.22 18.40
N LYS A 108 22.74 -23.54 18.45
CA LYS A 108 21.69 -24.19 17.66
C LYS A 108 20.31 -23.60 17.99
N SER A 109 19.98 -23.50 19.27
CA SER A 109 18.71 -22.92 19.73
C SER A 109 18.55 -21.45 19.33
N ILE A 110 19.62 -20.65 19.40
CA ILE A 110 19.64 -19.25 18.93
C ILE A 110 19.35 -19.18 17.43
N ASN A 111 19.98 -20.04 16.62
CA ASN A 111 19.75 -20.08 15.18
C ASN A 111 18.29 -20.44 14.84
N ASP A 112 17.67 -21.36 15.60
CA ASP A 112 16.26 -21.72 15.40
C ASP A 112 15.33 -20.53 15.70
N VAL A 113 15.59 -19.76 16.77
CA VAL A 113 14.84 -18.52 17.06
C VAL A 113 15.03 -17.49 15.95
N CYS A 114 16.25 -17.33 15.43
CA CYS A 114 16.54 -16.42 14.32
C CYS A 114 15.77 -16.80 13.04
N LYS A 115 15.62 -18.09 12.75
CA LYS A 115 14.78 -18.56 11.63
C LYS A 115 13.31 -18.20 11.85
N ASN A 116 12.79 -18.38 13.06
CA ASN A 116 11.40 -18.06 13.38
C ASN A 116 11.11 -16.57 13.23
N ILE A 117 11.96 -15.68 13.75
CA ILE A 117 11.71 -14.23 13.62
C ILE A 117 11.82 -13.75 12.16
N SER A 118 12.74 -14.32 11.40
CA SER A 118 12.84 -14.13 9.95
C SER A 118 11.56 -14.55 9.22
N LEU A 119 10.98 -15.70 9.57
CA LEU A 119 9.71 -16.16 9.02
C LEU A 119 8.56 -15.21 9.39
N VAL A 120 8.52 -14.68 10.61
CA VAL A 120 7.51 -13.70 11.03
C VAL A 120 7.60 -12.42 10.20
N LYS A 121 8.82 -11.93 9.90
CA LYS A 121 9.00 -10.81 8.97
C LYS A 121 8.45 -11.11 7.57
N LEU A 122 8.69 -12.30 7.03
CA LEU A 122 8.16 -12.69 5.72
C LEU A 122 6.62 -12.76 5.73
N LYS A 123 6.02 -13.28 6.80
CA LYS A 123 4.56 -13.27 6.98
C LYS A 123 3.97 -11.86 7.04
N GLU A 124 4.69 -10.88 7.61
CA GLU A 124 4.29 -9.46 7.56
C GLU A 124 4.24 -8.94 6.14
N MET A 125 5.29 -9.23 5.36
CA MET A 125 5.40 -8.78 3.98
C MET A 125 4.28 -9.40 3.12
N GLU A 126 3.98 -10.69 3.33
CA GLU A 126 2.84 -11.35 2.70
C GLU A 126 1.51 -10.67 3.08
N SER A 127 1.27 -10.47 4.38
CA SER A 127 0.03 -9.88 4.89
C SER A 127 -0.16 -8.43 4.42
N SER A 128 0.94 -7.68 4.28
CA SER A 128 0.95 -6.34 3.73
C SER A 128 0.54 -6.32 2.27
N SER A 129 1.09 -7.25 1.48
CA SER A 129 0.72 -7.42 0.07
C SER A 129 -0.76 -7.77 -0.05
N ASP A 130 -1.25 -8.73 0.74
CA ASP A 130 -2.65 -9.14 0.75
C ASP A 130 -3.58 -7.96 1.11
N LYS A 131 -3.17 -7.11 2.07
CA LYS A 131 -3.93 -5.91 2.43
C LYS A 131 -3.94 -4.86 1.33
N TYR A 132 -2.81 -4.60 0.68
CA TYR A 132 -2.75 -3.67 -0.44
C TYR A 132 -3.56 -4.18 -1.65
N LEU A 133 -3.62 -5.49 -1.88
CA LEU A 133 -4.47 -6.08 -2.91
C LEU A 133 -5.97 -5.90 -2.58
N GLU A 134 -6.37 -6.06 -1.32
CA GLU A 134 -7.73 -5.72 -0.84
C GLU A 134 -8.07 -4.25 -1.14
N ILE A 135 -7.13 -3.34 -0.87
CA ILE A 135 -7.27 -1.90 -1.16
C ILE A 135 -7.49 -1.66 -2.65
N ALA A 136 -6.70 -2.28 -3.53
CA ALA A 136 -6.87 -2.18 -4.98
C ALA A 136 -8.29 -2.62 -5.41
N GLY A 137 -8.81 -3.70 -4.81
CA GLY A 137 -10.17 -4.18 -5.07
C GLY A 137 -11.28 -3.19 -4.72
N LYS A 138 -11.05 -2.31 -3.73
CA LYS A 138 -12.05 -1.29 -3.31
C LYS A 138 -12.17 -0.12 -4.28
N PHE A 139 -11.12 0.18 -5.05
CA PHE A 139 -11.18 1.22 -6.07
C PHE A 139 -12.20 0.93 -7.16
N LYS A 140 -12.49 -0.35 -7.46
CA LYS A 140 -13.45 -0.71 -8.51
C LYS A 140 -14.79 0.04 -8.35
N ASN A 141 -15.41 -0.04 -7.17
CA ASN A 141 -16.72 0.56 -6.95
C ASN A 141 -16.70 2.10 -7.06
N VAL A 142 -15.60 2.72 -6.64
CA VAL A 142 -15.40 4.17 -6.68
C VAL A 142 -15.30 4.63 -8.13
N LEU A 143 -14.48 3.93 -8.92
CA LEU A 143 -14.31 4.24 -10.33
C LEU A 143 -15.56 3.94 -11.15
N ASP A 144 -16.29 2.86 -10.83
CA ASP A 144 -17.57 2.51 -11.46
C ASP A 144 -18.63 3.59 -11.20
N THR A 145 -18.70 4.12 -9.98
CA THR A 145 -19.64 5.22 -9.64
C THR A 145 -19.25 6.52 -10.36
N GLN A 146 -17.96 6.83 -10.37
CA GLN A 146 -17.45 8.03 -11.01
C GLN A 146 -17.70 8.01 -12.53
N ILE A 147 -17.44 6.91 -13.22
CA ILE A 147 -17.66 6.84 -14.67
C ILE A 147 -19.14 7.01 -15.02
N THR A 148 -20.07 6.44 -14.25
CA THR A 148 -21.51 6.63 -14.46
C THR A 148 -21.89 8.12 -14.41
N ARG A 149 -21.45 8.84 -13.38
CA ARG A 149 -21.73 10.29 -13.26
C ARG A 149 -21.14 11.10 -14.42
N LEU A 150 -19.92 10.75 -14.86
CA LEU A 150 -19.28 11.43 -15.98
C LEU A 150 -20.01 11.22 -17.30
N LEU A 151 -20.54 10.01 -17.52
CA LEU A 151 -21.36 9.70 -18.69
C LEU A 151 -22.74 10.37 -18.62
N ASP A 152 -23.38 10.41 -17.45
CA ASP A 152 -24.65 11.11 -17.25
C ASP A 152 -24.48 12.62 -17.51
N ASN A 153 -23.42 13.24 -16.97
CA ASN A 153 -23.05 14.62 -17.27
C ASN A 153 -22.84 14.84 -18.77
N HIS A 154 -22.17 13.91 -19.46
CA HIS A 154 -21.96 13.99 -20.90
C HIS A 154 -23.28 14.02 -21.68
N MET A 155 -24.21 13.12 -21.34
CA MET A 155 -25.52 13.06 -21.98
C MET A 155 -26.35 14.33 -21.72
N MET A 156 -26.28 14.88 -20.50
CA MET A 156 -26.95 16.15 -20.18
C MET A 156 -26.38 17.31 -20.99
N LEU A 157 -25.06 17.38 -21.17
CA LEU A 157 -24.44 18.41 -22.01
C LEU A 157 -24.89 18.29 -23.46
N GLN A 158 -24.99 17.07 -24.01
CA GLN A 158 -25.50 16.86 -25.37
C GLN A 158 -26.97 17.32 -25.53
N ASP A 159 -27.81 17.06 -24.53
CA ASP A 159 -29.21 17.54 -24.52
C ASP A 159 -29.28 19.06 -24.46
N ILE A 160 -28.45 19.69 -23.62
CA ILE A 160 -28.35 21.15 -23.51
C ILE A 160 -27.89 21.77 -24.83
N GLU A 161 -26.83 21.24 -25.45
CA GLU A 161 -26.31 21.72 -26.73
C GLU A 161 -27.40 21.69 -27.80
N LYS A 162 -28.09 20.56 -27.93
CA LYS A 162 -29.20 20.39 -28.87
C LYS A 162 -30.32 21.40 -28.61
N ASN A 163 -30.77 21.54 -27.36
CA ASN A 163 -31.85 22.46 -26.99
C ASN A 163 -31.47 23.92 -27.27
N ILE A 164 -30.21 24.30 -27.07
CA ILE A 164 -29.73 25.67 -27.36
C ILE A 164 -29.72 25.93 -28.87
N ILE A 165 -29.29 24.96 -29.69
CA ILE A 165 -29.35 25.07 -31.15
C ILE A 165 -30.80 25.21 -31.63
N GLU A 166 -31.71 24.39 -31.12
CA GLU A 166 -33.15 24.48 -31.45
C GLU A 166 -33.74 25.84 -31.03
N ASN A 167 -33.40 26.34 -29.84
CA ASN A 167 -33.81 27.68 -29.40
C ASN A 167 -33.26 28.80 -30.30
N GLU A 168 -32.02 28.69 -30.79
CA GLU A 168 -31.40 29.65 -31.72
C GLU A 168 -32.19 29.71 -33.05
N GLU A 169 -32.57 28.54 -33.58
CA GLU A 169 -33.40 28.44 -34.79
C GLU A 169 -34.81 28.98 -34.57
N GLU A 170 -35.44 28.67 -33.44
CA GLU A 170 -36.76 29.19 -33.09
C GLU A 170 -36.76 30.72 -32.99
N LEU A 171 -35.76 31.31 -32.34
CA LEU A 171 -35.61 32.77 -32.26
C LEU A 171 -35.51 33.43 -33.64
N LYS A 172 -34.74 32.85 -34.57
CA LYS A 172 -34.64 33.33 -35.95
C LYS A 172 -35.98 33.27 -36.70
N GLY A 173 -36.84 32.32 -36.36
CA GLY A 173 -38.15 32.11 -36.97
C GLY A 173 -39.30 32.95 -36.41
N ILE A 174 -39.08 33.70 -35.31
CA ILE A 174 -40.13 34.54 -34.72
C ILE A 174 -40.38 35.78 -35.59
N SER A 175 -41.64 35.99 -35.97
CA SER A 175 -42.06 37.16 -36.75
C SER A 175 -41.66 38.46 -36.05
N SER A 176 -41.06 39.39 -36.79
CA SER A 176 -40.78 40.75 -36.33
C SER A 176 -42.04 41.59 -36.06
N THR A 177 -43.23 41.07 -36.41
CA THR A 177 -44.52 41.67 -36.09
C THR A 177 -44.92 41.30 -34.65
N TYR A 178 -45.13 42.31 -33.80
CA TYR A 178 -45.49 42.15 -32.38
C TYR A 178 -46.94 41.71 -32.17
N THR A 179 -47.23 40.46 -32.49
CA THR A 179 -48.49 39.79 -32.17
C THR A 179 -48.41 39.13 -30.80
N LEU A 180 -49.55 38.87 -30.16
CA LEU A 180 -49.59 38.11 -28.90
C LEU A 180 -48.92 36.73 -29.05
N GLN A 181 -49.10 36.08 -30.21
CA GLN A 181 -48.52 34.77 -30.49
C GLN A 181 -46.99 34.83 -30.62
N SER A 182 -46.42 35.86 -31.26
CA SER A 182 -44.95 36.01 -31.36
C SER A 182 -44.33 36.32 -30.01
N ILE A 183 -44.99 37.13 -29.18
CA ILE A 183 -44.54 37.41 -27.80
C ILE A 183 -44.56 36.13 -26.94
N GLN A 184 -45.62 35.32 -27.03
CA GLN A 184 -45.70 34.05 -26.29
C GLN A 184 -44.62 33.06 -26.71
N LYS A 185 -44.34 32.94 -28.01
CA LYS A 185 -43.24 32.09 -28.51
C LYS A 185 -41.89 32.57 -27.99
N PHE A 186 -41.62 33.88 -28.07
CA PHE A 186 -40.38 34.46 -27.55
C PHE A 186 -40.19 34.16 -26.05
N ASN A 187 -41.22 34.40 -25.24
CA ASN A 187 -41.16 34.15 -23.80
C ASN A 187 -40.89 32.66 -23.47
N ASN A 188 -41.49 31.74 -24.24
CA ASN A 188 -41.24 30.30 -24.07
C ASN A 188 -39.79 29.94 -24.38
N VAL A 189 -39.22 30.49 -25.47
CA VAL A 189 -37.81 30.27 -25.80
C VAL A 189 -36.91 30.82 -24.70
N CYS A 190 -37.14 32.05 -24.22
CA CYS A 190 -36.36 32.61 -23.11
C CYS A 190 -36.38 31.71 -21.87
N LYS A 191 -37.56 31.20 -21.49
CA LYS A 191 -37.70 30.27 -20.35
C LYS A 191 -36.95 28.95 -20.57
N ASN A 192 -36.96 28.42 -21.80
CA ASN A 192 -36.20 27.22 -22.15
C ASN A 192 -34.69 27.47 -22.06
N ILE A 193 -34.22 28.63 -22.51
CA ILE A 193 -32.81 29.01 -22.37
C ILE A 193 -32.45 29.06 -20.89
N GLU A 194 -33.17 29.84 -20.06
CA GLU A 194 -32.93 29.95 -18.60
C GLU A 194 -32.85 28.57 -17.92
N THR A 195 -33.77 27.67 -18.26
CA THR A 195 -33.79 26.30 -17.71
C THR A 195 -32.53 25.52 -18.09
N ASN A 196 -32.07 25.63 -19.35
CA ASN A 196 -30.85 24.96 -19.79
C ASN A 196 -29.58 25.60 -19.20
N MET A 197 -29.57 26.91 -18.94
CA MET A 197 -28.45 27.56 -18.23
C MET A 197 -28.28 26.96 -16.82
N GLN A 198 -29.39 26.77 -16.11
CA GLN A 198 -29.35 26.22 -14.76
C GLN A 198 -28.80 24.78 -14.77
N LYS A 199 -29.28 23.94 -15.70
CA LYS A 199 -28.74 22.58 -15.90
C LYS A 199 -27.26 22.60 -16.26
N LEU A 200 -26.82 23.54 -17.09
CA LEU A 200 -25.42 23.66 -17.48
C LEU A 200 -24.54 23.91 -16.25
N HIS A 201 -24.93 24.84 -15.38
CA HIS A 201 -24.21 25.12 -14.13
C HIS A 201 -24.18 23.91 -13.19
N GLU A 202 -25.27 23.15 -13.06
CA GLU A 202 -25.30 21.92 -12.25
C GLU A 202 -24.30 20.88 -12.78
N VAL A 203 -24.22 20.71 -14.11
CA VAL A 203 -23.27 19.78 -14.73
C VAL A 203 -21.82 20.27 -14.59
N GLU A 204 -21.58 21.58 -14.67
CA GLU A 204 -20.26 22.18 -14.43
C GLU A 204 -19.75 21.91 -13.02
N GLU A 205 -20.57 22.15 -12.01
CA GLU A 205 -20.21 21.89 -10.62
C GLU A 205 -19.92 20.40 -10.38
N SER A 206 -20.75 19.53 -10.95
CA SER A 206 -20.57 18.08 -10.92
C SER A 206 -19.25 17.65 -11.59
N ASN A 207 -18.97 18.11 -12.82
CA ASN A 207 -17.75 17.75 -13.56
C ASN A 207 -16.47 18.26 -12.86
N ASN A 208 -16.51 19.49 -12.32
CA ASN A 208 -15.40 20.07 -11.55
C ASN A 208 -15.12 19.31 -10.24
N SER A 209 -16.16 18.81 -9.57
CA SER A 209 -16.02 17.96 -8.40
C SER A 209 -15.34 16.63 -8.77
N GLU A 210 -15.79 15.98 -9.85
CA GLU A 210 -15.20 14.74 -10.32
C GLU A 210 -13.74 14.91 -10.80
N GLU A 211 -13.39 16.02 -11.46
CA GLU A 211 -12.01 16.31 -11.85
C GLU A 211 -11.05 16.37 -10.64
N LYS A 212 -11.50 16.99 -9.53
CA LYS A 212 -10.74 17.01 -8.27
C LYS A 212 -10.57 15.61 -7.68
N GLN A 213 -11.63 14.79 -7.71
CA GLN A 213 -11.58 13.41 -7.22
C GLN A 213 -10.64 12.53 -8.05
N VAL A 214 -10.67 12.66 -9.39
CA VAL A 214 -9.74 11.97 -10.30
C VAL A 214 -8.29 12.31 -9.95
N LYS A 215 -7.95 13.59 -9.77
CA LYS A 215 -6.59 14.03 -9.41
C LYS A 215 -6.13 13.40 -8.08
N ALA A 216 -6.97 13.44 -7.06
CA ALA A 216 -6.68 12.81 -5.76
C ALA A 216 -6.50 11.28 -5.88
N CYS A 217 -7.29 10.61 -6.72
CA CYS A 217 -7.15 9.18 -6.98
C CYS A 217 -5.81 8.84 -7.67
N ILE A 218 -5.38 9.64 -8.65
CA ILE A 218 -4.07 9.48 -9.30
C ILE A 218 -2.95 9.55 -8.28
N GLU A 219 -2.94 10.58 -7.42
CA GLU A 219 -1.91 10.77 -6.40
C GLU A 219 -1.87 9.60 -5.41
N ASN A 220 -3.03 9.21 -4.89
CA ASN A 220 -3.16 8.10 -3.93
C ASN A 220 -2.71 6.77 -4.53
N VAL A 221 -3.16 6.42 -5.74
CA VAL A 221 -2.79 5.15 -6.39
C VAL A 221 -1.30 5.13 -6.76
N SER A 222 -0.74 6.25 -7.22
CA SER A 222 0.71 6.35 -7.50
C SER A 222 1.54 6.13 -6.23
N HIS A 223 1.10 6.70 -5.09
CA HIS A 223 1.74 6.45 -3.79
C HIS A 223 1.66 4.97 -3.39
N LEU A 224 0.52 4.32 -3.57
CA LEU A 224 0.36 2.89 -3.26
C LEU A 224 1.21 1.98 -4.15
N ILE A 225 1.39 2.31 -5.43
CA ILE A 225 2.34 1.64 -6.32
C ILE A 225 3.76 1.76 -5.76
N ASN A 226 4.15 2.96 -5.32
CA ASN A 226 5.47 3.18 -4.71
C ASN A 226 5.65 2.37 -3.42
N ARG A 227 4.60 2.24 -2.59
CA ARG A 227 4.61 1.40 -1.39
C ARG A 227 4.81 -0.08 -1.73
N ALA A 228 4.10 -0.60 -2.74
CA ALA A 228 4.26 -1.97 -3.20
C ALA A 228 5.65 -2.24 -3.81
N ASN A 229 6.20 -1.29 -4.57
CA ASN A 229 7.58 -1.36 -5.08
C ASN A 229 8.61 -1.35 -3.94
N THR A 230 8.40 -0.54 -2.90
CA THR A 230 9.26 -0.54 -1.71
C THR A 230 9.24 -1.90 -1.02
N LEU A 231 8.07 -2.52 -0.87
CA LEU A 231 7.93 -3.87 -0.33
C LEU A 231 8.66 -4.92 -1.18
N LEU A 232 8.60 -4.81 -2.51
CA LEU A 232 9.34 -5.68 -3.43
C LEU A 232 10.85 -5.51 -3.27
N ASN A 233 11.33 -4.28 -3.11
CA ASN A 233 12.74 -3.99 -2.87
C ASN A 233 13.20 -4.54 -1.51
N ASP A 234 12.41 -4.36 -0.45
CA ASP A 234 12.70 -4.93 0.88
C ASP A 234 12.82 -6.47 0.81
N LEU A 235 11.97 -7.12 0.01
CA LEU A 235 12.03 -8.57 -0.25
C LEU A 235 13.28 -8.96 -1.03
N ASN A 236 13.69 -8.18 -2.04
CA ASN A 236 14.91 -8.43 -2.80
C ASN A 236 16.16 -8.26 -1.94
N ASP A 237 16.23 -7.22 -1.11
CA ASP A 237 17.34 -7.01 -0.18
C ASP A 237 17.43 -8.15 0.84
N TYR A 238 16.28 -8.58 1.36
CA TYR A 238 16.22 -9.73 2.26
C TYR A 238 16.67 -11.03 1.56
N ASP A 239 16.28 -11.22 0.30
CA ASP A 239 16.68 -12.36 -0.53
C ASP A 239 18.21 -12.39 -0.74
N VAL A 240 18.82 -11.27 -1.13
CA VAL A 240 20.27 -11.15 -1.31
C VAL A 240 21.03 -11.43 -0.01
N VAL A 241 20.59 -10.87 1.11
CA VAL A 241 21.23 -11.06 2.43
C VAL A 241 21.10 -12.51 2.90
N SER A 242 19.93 -13.12 2.71
CA SER A 242 19.68 -14.52 3.09
C SER A 242 20.44 -15.53 2.21
N HIS A 243 20.81 -15.16 0.98
CA HIS A 243 21.56 -16.00 0.04
C HIS A 243 23.08 -15.77 0.02
N SER A 244 23.61 -14.83 0.80
CA SER A 244 25.04 -14.59 0.87
C SER A 244 25.81 -15.84 1.37
N ALA A 245 27.04 -16.06 0.88
CA ALA A 245 27.87 -17.23 1.21
C ALA A 245 28.17 -17.40 2.72
N ALA A 246 27.94 -16.36 3.53
CA ALA A 246 28.02 -16.38 4.98
C ALA A 246 26.77 -16.99 5.67
N ASN A 247 25.62 -17.02 4.99
CA ASN A 247 24.34 -17.58 5.44
C ASN A 247 24.05 -18.92 4.75
N LYS A 248 24.86 -19.95 5.00
CA LYS A 248 24.66 -21.32 4.47
C LYS A 248 23.40 -22.05 4.99
N SER A 249 22.45 -21.36 5.61
CA SER A 249 21.33 -21.96 6.35
C SER A 249 19.93 -21.65 5.79
N THR A 250 19.82 -20.94 4.68
CA THR A 250 18.51 -20.68 4.04
C THR A 250 18.07 -21.95 3.30
N ASP A 251 17.08 -22.64 3.85
CA ASP A 251 16.53 -23.85 3.22
C ASP A 251 15.74 -23.51 1.95
N ASP A 252 15.61 -24.47 1.04
CA ASP A 252 14.93 -24.25 -0.25
C ASP A 252 13.44 -23.86 -0.06
N VAL A 253 12.83 -24.27 1.05
CA VAL A 253 11.46 -23.89 1.43
C VAL A 253 11.34 -22.38 1.67
N THR A 254 12.31 -21.77 2.33
CA THR A 254 12.36 -20.32 2.58
C THR A 254 12.50 -19.55 1.26
N LYS A 255 13.29 -20.06 0.32
CA LYS A 255 13.47 -19.45 -1.01
C LYS A 255 12.19 -19.49 -1.85
N GLU A 256 11.52 -20.65 -1.84
CA GLU A 256 10.24 -20.83 -2.50
C GLU A 256 9.19 -19.88 -1.90
N TYR A 257 9.19 -19.73 -0.57
CA TYR A 257 8.29 -18.82 0.11
C TYR A 257 8.55 -17.35 -0.25
N ILE A 258 9.82 -16.90 -0.27
CA ILE A 258 10.19 -15.55 -0.72
C ILE A 258 9.70 -15.32 -2.16
N THR A 259 9.93 -16.28 -3.05
CA THR A 259 9.50 -16.20 -4.46
C THR A 259 7.98 -16.06 -4.56
N LYS A 260 7.23 -16.83 -3.77
CA LYS A 260 5.76 -16.72 -3.70
C LYS A 260 5.32 -15.33 -3.25
N ILE A 261 5.96 -14.75 -2.23
CA ILE A 261 5.62 -13.41 -1.75
C ILE A 261 5.94 -12.37 -2.83
N LYS A 262 7.09 -12.45 -3.51
CA LYS A 262 7.41 -11.55 -4.63
C LYS A 262 6.34 -11.63 -5.73
N GLY A 263 5.85 -12.83 -6.05
CA GLY A 263 4.73 -13.00 -6.98
C GLY A 263 3.46 -12.29 -6.53
N LYS A 264 3.09 -12.37 -5.24
CA LYS A 264 1.95 -11.63 -4.68
C LYS A 264 2.13 -10.11 -4.76
N VAL A 265 3.33 -9.61 -4.47
CA VAL A 265 3.64 -8.18 -4.53
C VAL A 265 3.56 -7.68 -5.97
N ASN A 266 4.08 -8.42 -6.93
CA ASN A 266 3.95 -8.10 -8.35
C ASN A 266 2.48 -8.04 -8.79
N ASN A 267 1.66 -9.03 -8.40
CA ASN A 267 0.22 -9.02 -8.68
C ASN A 267 -0.47 -7.79 -8.06
N THR A 268 -0.01 -7.34 -6.89
CA THR A 268 -0.52 -6.15 -6.22
C THR A 268 -0.16 -4.88 -6.99
N ILE A 269 1.09 -4.78 -7.48
CA ILE A 269 1.53 -3.67 -8.35
C ILE A 269 0.69 -3.62 -9.63
N GLU A 270 0.52 -4.76 -10.31
CA GLU A 270 -0.31 -4.86 -11.52
C GLU A 270 -1.77 -4.47 -11.25
N ALA A 271 -2.33 -4.86 -10.11
CA ALA A 271 -3.68 -4.48 -9.72
C ALA A 271 -3.82 -2.96 -9.59
N PHE A 272 -2.85 -2.28 -8.96
CA PHE A 272 -2.85 -0.82 -8.89
C PHE A 272 -2.58 -0.14 -10.23
N GLN A 273 -1.77 -0.72 -11.11
CA GLN A 273 -1.58 -0.21 -12.47
C GLN A 273 -2.90 -0.22 -13.25
N LYS A 274 -3.67 -1.32 -13.18
CA LYS A 274 -5.02 -1.39 -13.78
C LYS A 274 -5.97 -0.36 -13.18
N VAL A 275 -5.90 -0.12 -11.87
CA VAL A 275 -6.68 0.96 -11.23
C VAL A 275 -6.27 2.32 -11.80
N LEU A 276 -4.98 2.58 -11.97
CA LEU A 276 -4.46 3.83 -12.52
C LEU A 276 -4.91 4.05 -13.98
N GLU A 277 -4.88 3.01 -14.81
CA GLU A 277 -5.39 3.04 -16.19
C GLU A 277 -6.85 3.49 -16.24
N ARG A 278 -7.71 2.87 -15.41
CA ARG A 278 -9.13 3.24 -15.31
C ARG A 278 -9.35 4.67 -14.80
N ILE A 279 -8.50 5.17 -13.91
CA ILE A 279 -8.54 6.58 -13.49
C ILE A 279 -8.20 7.51 -14.66
N GLN A 280 -7.25 7.13 -15.51
CA GLN A 280 -6.93 7.93 -16.71
C GLN A 280 -8.08 7.91 -17.73
N GLU A 281 -8.82 6.81 -17.87
CA GLU A 281 -10.05 6.76 -18.67
C GLU A 281 -11.08 7.78 -18.13
N ASN A 282 -11.36 7.76 -16.83
CA ASN A 282 -12.27 8.74 -16.20
C ASN A 282 -11.78 10.19 -16.40
N LYS A 283 -10.47 10.42 -16.35
CA LYS A 283 -9.88 11.73 -16.65
C LYS A 283 -10.20 12.19 -18.07
N LEU A 284 -10.12 11.32 -19.07
CA LEU A 284 -10.49 11.68 -20.45
C LEU A 284 -11.96 12.09 -20.54
N HIS A 285 -12.85 11.40 -19.83
CA HIS A 285 -14.26 11.79 -19.78
C HIS A 285 -14.47 13.18 -19.15
N THR A 286 -13.77 13.51 -18.05
CA THR A 286 -13.84 14.88 -17.48
C THR A 286 -13.43 15.95 -18.50
N GLN A 287 -12.38 15.70 -19.28
CA GLN A 287 -11.88 16.63 -20.30
C GLN A 287 -12.83 16.76 -21.49
N ASN A 288 -13.45 15.66 -21.92
CA ASN A 288 -14.46 15.67 -22.99
C ASN A 288 -15.69 16.49 -22.59
N ASN A 289 -16.15 16.34 -21.35
CA ASN A 289 -17.26 17.13 -20.80
C ASN A 289 -16.89 18.63 -20.75
N ASP A 290 -15.68 18.96 -20.31
CA ASP A 290 -15.21 20.36 -20.32
C ASP A 290 -15.14 20.96 -21.72
N HIS A 291 -14.76 20.15 -22.73
CA HIS A 291 -14.71 20.60 -24.11
C HIS A 291 -16.12 20.87 -24.66
N LEU A 292 -17.06 19.95 -24.43
CA LEU A 292 -18.46 20.12 -24.85
C LEU A 292 -19.11 21.32 -24.16
N ASN A 293 -18.89 21.49 -22.86
CA ASN A 293 -19.34 22.65 -22.10
C ASN A 293 -18.85 23.97 -22.71
N LYS A 294 -17.56 24.06 -23.07
CA LYS A 294 -17.02 25.24 -23.77
C LYS A 294 -17.71 25.48 -25.12
N GLY A 295 -18.00 24.43 -25.88
CA GLY A 295 -18.74 24.52 -27.14
C GLY A 295 -20.13 25.13 -26.95
N ILE A 296 -20.85 24.69 -25.92
CA ILE A 296 -22.17 25.21 -25.56
C ILE A 296 -22.14 26.73 -25.30
N TYR A 297 -21.17 27.22 -24.54
CA TYR A 297 -21.02 28.66 -24.31
C TYR A 297 -20.76 29.45 -25.60
N GLU A 298 -20.02 28.90 -26.55
CA GLU A 298 -19.77 29.58 -27.83
C GLU A 298 -21.02 29.67 -28.71
N ILE A 299 -21.94 28.71 -28.63
CA ILE A 299 -23.24 28.80 -29.31
C ILE A 299 -24.08 29.89 -28.64
N TRP A 300 -24.13 29.87 -27.32
CA TRP A 300 -24.96 30.78 -26.55
C TRP A 300 -24.51 32.26 -26.63
N LYS A 301 -23.24 32.54 -26.94
CA LYS A 301 -22.78 33.90 -27.22
C LYS A 301 -23.35 34.52 -28.52
N ARG A 302 -23.88 33.71 -29.44
CA ARG A 302 -24.37 34.15 -30.76
C ARG A 302 -25.78 34.68 -30.67
#